data_AF-A0A2N9H3J9-F1
#
_entry.id   AF-A0A2N9H3J9-F1
#
_cell.length_a   1.000
_cell.length_b   1.000
_cell.length_c   1.000
_cell.angle_alpha   90.00
_cell.angle_beta   90.00
_cell.angle_gamma   90.00
#
_symmetry.space_group_name_H-M   'P 1'
#
loop_
_entity.id
_entity.type
_entity.pdbx_description
1 polymer ?
#
loop_
_entity_poly.entity_id
_entity_poly.type
_entity_poly.pdbx_seq_one_letter_code
_entity_poly.pdbx_strand_id
1 'polypeptide(L)'
;MLSGGHPALIARHRPFPVTHQAAERWLHHMQQALDNTPGIDADSKVRMQNFFRHTAFFLVAGDELKSQNQQPPAPCKHGSSNQLPCNKF
;
A
#
# COMPACT_ATOMS: atom_id res chain seq x y z
N MET A 1 -24.10 4.22 -0.90
CA MET A 1 -23.07 5.10 -1.49
C MET A 1 -22.08 5.45 -0.39
N LEU A 2 -20.79 5.16 -0.57
CA LEU A 2 -19.76 5.37 0.45
C LEU A 2 -19.19 6.80 0.33
N SER A 3 -19.81 7.79 0.97
CA SER A 3 -19.28 9.16 0.97
C SER A 3 -19.29 9.74 2.38
N GLY A 4 -18.09 10.00 2.92
CA GLY A 4 -17.89 10.90 4.09
C GLY A 4 -17.07 10.38 5.28
N GLY A 5 -16.60 9.12 5.28
CA GLY A 5 -15.78 8.58 6.38
C GLY A 5 -14.29 8.88 6.27
N HIS A 6 -13.50 8.45 7.26
CA HIS A 6 -12.05 8.62 7.29
C HIS A 6 -11.41 8.24 5.93
N PRO A 7 -10.47 9.05 5.39
CA PRO A 7 -9.88 8.82 4.07
C PRO A 7 -9.26 7.41 3.93
N ALA A 8 -8.63 6.90 5.00
CA ALA A 8 -8.17 5.51 5.12
C ALA A 8 -7.42 5.01 3.87
N LEU A 9 -6.52 5.83 3.32
CA LEU A 9 -5.97 5.64 1.98
C LEU A 9 -5.29 4.27 1.80
N ILE A 10 -4.42 3.86 2.73
CA ILE A 10 -3.76 2.53 2.66
C ILE A 10 -4.80 1.40 2.63
N ALA A 11 -5.80 1.42 3.50
CA ALA A 11 -6.82 0.38 3.56
C ALA A 11 -7.66 0.31 2.28
N ARG A 12 -7.97 1.46 1.68
CA ARG A 12 -8.73 1.54 0.43
C ARG A 12 -7.91 1.17 -0.81
N HIS A 13 -6.59 1.37 -0.77
CA HIS A 13 -5.68 0.98 -1.85
C HIS A 13 -5.17 -0.46 -1.73
N ARG A 14 -5.45 -1.14 -0.61
CA ARG A 14 -5.06 -2.54 -0.35
C ARG A 14 -5.34 -3.54 -1.50
N PRO A 15 -6.46 -3.45 -2.25
CA PRO A 15 -6.75 -4.38 -3.35
C PRO A 15 -5.88 -4.20 -4.60
N PHE A 16 -5.14 -3.09 -4.71
CA PHE A 16 -4.35 -2.78 -5.90
C PHE A 16 -2.86 -2.95 -5.60
N PRO A 17 -2.04 -3.42 -6.57
CA PRO A 17 -0.60 -3.48 -6.40
C PRO A 17 -0.02 -2.06 -6.53
N VAL A 18 0.38 -1.46 -5.41
CA VAL A 18 0.92 -0.09 -5.37
C VAL A 18 2.44 -0.16 -5.32
N THR A 19 3.05 -0.54 -6.44
CA THR A 19 4.51 -0.65 -6.56
C THR A 19 5.17 0.72 -6.75
N HIS A 20 6.49 0.79 -6.54
CA HIS A 20 7.31 1.97 -6.87
C HIS A 20 7.06 2.47 -8.30
N GLN A 21 7.05 1.57 -9.29
CA GLN A 21 6.79 1.92 -10.70
C GLN A 21 5.36 2.46 -10.90
N ALA A 22 4.37 1.88 -10.22
CA ALA A 22 2.99 2.37 -10.28
C ALA A 22 2.87 3.78 -9.69
N ALA A 23 3.56 4.06 -8.58
CA ALA A 23 3.60 5.39 -7.98
C ALA A 23 4.23 6.43 -8.93
N GLU A 24 5.36 6.12 -9.55
CA GLU A 24 5.99 7.00 -10.54
C GLU A 24 5.08 7.25 -11.75
N ARG A 25 4.42 6.20 -12.25
CA ARG A 25 3.49 6.32 -13.37
C ARG A 25 2.28 7.19 -13.01
N TRP A 26 1.76 7.06 -11.81
CA TRP A 26 0.67 7.91 -11.33
C TRP A 26 1.12 9.37 -11.19
N LEU A 27 2.32 9.62 -10.65
CA LEU A 27 2.88 10.98 -10.52
C LEU A 27 3.12 11.65 -11.88
N HIS A 28 3.53 10.88 -12.89
CA HIS A 28 3.66 11.39 -14.25
C HIS A 28 2.32 11.94 -14.77
N HIS A 29 1.23 11.19 -14.58
CA HIS A 29 -0.11 11.65 -14.97
C HIS A 29 -0.59 12.85 -14.14
N MET A 30 -0.26 12.92 -12.84
CA MET A 30 -0.60 14.07 -12.00
C MET A 30 0.15 15.34 -12.41
N GLN A 31 1.42 15.22 -12.77
CA GLN A 31 2.18 16.34 -13.31
C GLN A 31 1.53 16.86 -14.61
N GLN A 32 1.24 15.97 -15.56
CA GLN A 32 0.56 16.34 -16.80
C GLN A 32 -0.81 16.99 -16.55
N ALA A 33 -1.57 16.49 -15.57
CA ALA A 33 -2.85 17.09 -15.19
C ALA A 33 -2.67 18.50 -14.62
N LEU A 34 -1.72 18.69 -13.70
CA LEU A 34 -1.40 20.01 -13.14
C LEU A 34 -0.94 20.99 -14.22
N ASP A 35 -0.11 20.55 -15.17
CA ASP A 35 0.40 21.40 -16.25
C ASP A 35 -0.74 21.91 -17.13
N ASN A 36 -1.72 21.04 -17.43
CA ASN A 36 -2.85 21.34 -18.31
C ASN A 36 -4.06 21.97 -17.59
N THR A 37 -4.06 22.06 -16.26
CA THR A 37 -5.17 22.65 -15.51
C THR A 37 -5.01 24.18 -15.41
N PRO A 38 -5.89 24.98 -16.04
CA PRO A 38 -5.84 26.42 -15.91
C PRO A 38 -6.28 26.86 -14.50
N GLY A 39 -5.79 28.01 -14.05
CA GLY A 39 -6.21 28.61 -12.77
C GLY A 39 -5.48 28.09 -11.52
N ILE A 40 -4.54 27.15 -11.66
CA ILE A 40 -3.61 26.77 -10.59
C ILE A 40 -2.29 27.51 -10.81
N ASP A 41 -1.91 28.35 -9.85
CA ASP A 41 -0.64 29.08 -9.89
C ASP A 41 0.57 28.15 -9.70
N ALA A 42 1.75 28.60 -10.13
CA ALA A 42 2.96 27.78 -10.13
C ALA A 42 3.37 27.29 -8.74
N ASP A 43 3.22 28.12 -7.71
CA ASP A 43 3.60 27.79 -6.33
C ASP A 43 2.63 26.75 -5.73
N SER A 44 1.33 26.89 -6.01
CA SER A 44 0.34 25.86 -5.68
C SER A 44 0.58 24.54 -6.41
N LYS A 45 0.99 24.55 -7.70
CA LYS A 45 1.38 23.31 -8.42
C LYS A 45 2.54 22.60 -7.72
N VAL A 46 3.55 23.35 -7.27
CA VAL A 46 4.70 22.79 -6.52
C VAL A 46 4.24 22.15 -5.22
N ARG A 47 3.41 22.83 -4.42
CA ARG A 47 2.86 22.28 -3.17
C ARG A 47 2.05 21.00 -3.41
N MET A 48 1.18 21.00 -4.41
CA MET A 48 0.38 19.84 -4.77
C MET A 48 1.25 18.67 -5.21
N GLN A 49 2.25 18.91 -6.07
CA GLN A 49 3.15 17.87 -6.55
C GLN A 49 3.96 17.24 -5.41
N ASN A 50 4.41 18.05 -4.44
CA ASN A 50 5.09 17.56 -3.23
C ASN A 50 4.17 16.68 -2.38
N PHE A 51 2.92 17.11 -2.17
CA PHE A 51 1.92 16.32 -1.44
C PHE A 51 1.61 14.99 -2.13
N PHE A 52 1.39 15.03 -3.45
CA PHE A 52 1.16 13.85 -4.27
C PHE A 52 2.34 12.88 -4.22
N ARG A 53 3.57 13.39 -4.38
CA ARG A 53 4.78 12.57 -4.33
C ARG A 53 4.93 11.86 -2.99
N HIS A 54 4.80 12.59 -1.88
CA HIS A 54 4.87 12.00 -0.56
C HIS A 54 3.79 10.93 -0.36
N THR A 55 2.55 11.24 -0.71
CA THR A 55 1.42 10.33 -0.53
C THR A 55 1.55 9.07 -1.40
N ALA A 56 2.02 9.19 -2.63
CA ALA A 56 2.22 8.05 -3.52
C ALA A 56 3.21 7.03 -2.91
N PHE A 57 4.37 7.50 -2.43
CA PHE A 57 5.35 6.60 -1.79
C PHE A 57 4.93 6.14 -0.40
N PHE A 58 4.12 6.91 0.34
CA PHE A 58 3.48 6.44 1.57
C PHE A 58 2.56 5.25 1.31
N LEU A 59 1.84 5.23 0.18
CA LEU A 59 1.02 4.09 -0.22
C LEU A 59 1.85 2.88 -0.64
N VAL A 60 3.00 3.09 -1.30
CA VAL A 60 3.95 2.00 -1.63
C VAL A 60 4.44 1.33 -0.36
N ALA A 61 4.90 2.10 0.63
CA ALA A 61 5.30 1.55 1.92
C ALA A 61 4.16 0.78 2.62
N GLY A 62 2.92 1.28 2.52
CA GLY A 62 1.74 0.57 3.00
C GLY A 62 1.48 -0.76 2.29
N ASP A 63 1.74 -0.84 0.99
CA ASP A 63 1.59 -2.07 0.18
C ASP A 63 2.69 -3.10 0.47
N GLU A 64 3.92 -2.65 0.70
CA GLU A 64 5.05 -3.49 1.10
C GLU A 64 4.80 -4.12 2.49
N LEU A 65 4.31 -3.34 3.46
CA LEU A 65 3.95 -3.83 4.78
C LEU A 65 2.79 -4.85 4.73
N LYS A 66 1.82 -4.67 3.83
CA LYS A 66 0.77 -5.67 3.57
C LYS A 66 1.40 -6.98 3.08
N SER A 67 2.31 -6.89 2.12
CA SER A 67 2.94 -8.05 1.48
C SER A 67 3.75 -8.88 2.48
N GLN A 68 4.42 -8.23 3.43
CA GLN A 68 5.13 -8.92 4.54
C GLN A 68 4.18 -9.66 5.48
N ASN A 69 3.04 -9.03 5.83
CA ASN A 69 2.05 -9.64 6.72
C ASN A 69 1.20 -10.75 6.07
N GLN A 70 1.24 -10.87 4.75
CA GLN A 70 0.54 -11.92 3.99
C GLN A 70 1.42 -13.14 3.69
N GLN A 71 2.68 -13.16 4.14
CA GLN A 71 3.46 -14.39 4.08
C GLN A 71 2.76 -15.47 4.91
N PRO A 72 2.58 -16.69 4.38
CA PRO A 72 2.05 -17.80 5.17
C PRO A 72 2.94 -17.97 6.41
N PRO A 73 2.36 -18.29 7.58
CA PRO A 73 3.15 -18.53 8.78
C PRO A 73 4.26 -19.53 8.44
N ALA A 74 5.49 -19.20 8.83
CA ALA A 74 6.65 -20.07 8.60
C ALA A 74 6.27 -21.50 8.99
N PRO A 75 6.64 -22.52 8.19
CA PRO A 75 6.24 -23.89 8.46
C PRO A 75 6.66 -24.21 9.89
N CYS A 76 5.67 -24.52 10.73
CA CYS A 76 5.86 -24.86 12.11
C CYS A 76 6.92 -25.96 12.13
N LYS A 77 8.11 -25.69 12.70
CA LYS A 77 9.06 -26.75 13.05
C LYS A 77 8.39 -27.58 14.15
N HIS A 78 7.54 -28.53 13.76
CA HIS A 78 7.17 -29.63 14.63
C HIS A 78 8.48 -30.36 14.92
N GLY A 79 9.02 -30.10 16.10
CA GLY A 79 10.11 -30.89 16.65
C GLY A 79 9.67 -32.34 16.64
N SER A 80 10.53 -33.20 16.10
CA SER A 80 10.44 -34.65 16.22
C SER A 80 10.45 -35.00 17.71
N SER A 81 9.27 -35.05 18.34
CA SER A 81 9.09 -35.66 19.66
C SER A 81 8.41 -37.00 19.43
N ASN A 82 9.09 -38.04 19.91
CA ASN A 82 8.74 -39.45 19.76
C ASN A 82 7.24 -39.72 19.96
N GLN A 83 6.66 -40.48 19.04
CA GLN A 83 5.40 -41.17 19.24
C GLN A 83 5.53 -42.07 20.48
N LEU A 84 4.78 -41.74 21.53
CA LEU A 84 4.37 -42.70 22.55
C LEU A 84 2.96 -43.16 22.20
N PRO A 85 2.70 -44.48 22.10
CA PRO A 85 1.36 -44.98 21.80
C PRO A 85 0.44 -44.76 23.01
N CYS A 86 -0.73 -44.16 22.76
CA CYS A 86 -1.80 -44.02 23.73
C CYS A 86 -2.47 -45.38 23.92
N ASN A 87 -2.21 -46.04 25.05
CA ASN A 87 -2.97 -47.23 25.46
C ASN A 87 -4.35 -46.80 25.98
N LYS A 88 -5.39 -47.40 25.40
CA LYS A 88 -6.78 -47.30 25.85
C LYS A 88 -6.98 -48.12 27.13
N PHE A 89 -7.59 -47.51 28.14
CA PHE A 89 -8.37 -48.16 29.19
C PHE A 89 -9.74 -47.50 29.25
#